data_AF-A0A6A6SFR1-F1
#
_entry.id   AF-A0A6A6SFR1-F1
#
_cell.length_a   1.000
_cell.length_b   1.000
_cell.length_c   1.000
_cell.angle_alpha   90.00
_cell.angle_beta   90.00
_cell.angle_gamma   90.00
#
_symmetry.space_group_name_H-M   'P 1'
#
loop_
_entity.id
_entity.type
_entity.pdbx_description
1 polymer ?
#
loop_
_entity_poly.entity_id
_entity_poly.type
_entity_poly.pdbx_seq_one_letter_code
_entity_poly.pdbx_strand_id
1 'polypeptide(L)'
;MAALGKKGACVKDLVVDKFCDLVAEVVKTFYTHDAMDLYVTDYTENRGLFNYTDPDDPENLGYPSAKNWRGPYGQITIPIRLWDPHASRARQIVKEGDIVFLQNVRIKLDQDNKLEGRLHQDLRYPDKVCIMICRDPRQLAGLHENKKAWERTQARKKTDGPQNAPKKASAKASAKKKQDKKDRQRMKREQERDEAQEKLDQELENEKKKKDTRLGLNPHVRAGFPEVGISSVQDIANNPYRNTTSEEGLFVKLPFINCKYRSHVRVVDMWPTTLSDFARSRGDPNFNPHDTPQERNIRKNKFAWNFSLLVEDAKRPAKTADDRIVLVFGNTQGQNLLKLDACDLKRDPVTLKKLEEKLFVLWGNLWERKVALWKEDRIKLPLTLDDPRLQLQNRPFECCIEEFGEPVGVGGNPTDWIRRFTTFNTTIMD
;
A
#
# COMPACT_ATOMS: atom_id res chain seq x y z
N MET A 1 -18.78 -21.33 2.04
CA MET A 1 -19.24 -19.95 2.29
C MET A 1 -18.32 -19.31 3.32
N ALA A 2 -17.34 -18.53 2.87
CA ALA A 2 -16.50 -17.77 3.79
C ALA A 2 -17.33 -16.61 4.36
N ALA A 3 -17.27 -16.43 5.68
CA ALA A 3 -18.12 -15.50 6.42
C ALA A 3 -17.75 -14.05 6.09
N LEU A 4 -18.42 -13.47 5.09
CA LEU A 4 -18.83 -12.08 5.19
C LEU A 4 -19.60 -11.95 6.53
N GLY A 5 -19.46 -10.84 7.27
CA GLY A 5 -20.11 -10.67 8.57
C GLY A 5 -21.63 -10.86 8.51
N LYS A 6 -22.36 -10.64 9.63
CA LYS A 6 -23.83 -10.83 9.71
C LYS A 6 -24.68 -10.13 8.61
N LYS A 7 -24.09 -9.19 7.84
CA LYS A 7 -24.72 -8.44 6.73
C LYS A 7 -24.13 -8.73 5.34
N GLY A 8 -23.30 -9.76 5.20
CA GLY A 8 -22.72 -10.15 3.92
C GLY A 8 -23.75 -10.59 2.88
N ALA A 9 -23.61 -10.12 1.64
CA ALA A 9 -24.45 -10.55 0.53
C ALA A 9 -23.64 -10.78 -0.76
N CYS A 10 -24.14 -11.66 -1.62
CA CYS A 10 -23.72 -11.76 -3.02
C CYS A 10 -24.64 -10.89 -3.89
N VAL A 11 -24.21 -10.54 -5.10
CA VAL A 11 -24.99 -9.71 -6.04
C VAL A 11 -26.34 -10.35 -6.37
N LYS A 12 -26.39 -11.67 -6.53
CA LYS A 12 -27.63 -12.44 -6.73
C LYS A 12 -28.65 -12.32 -5.58
N ASP A 13 -28.19 -12.01 -4.37
CA ASP A 13 -29.00 -12.02 -3.14
C ASP A 13 -29.39 -10.59 -2.69
N LEU A 14 -29.13 -9.58 -3.52
CA LEU A 14 -29.46 -8.19 -3.22
C LEU A 14 -30.97 -7.95 -3.18
N VAL A 15 -31.41 -7.24 -2.15
CA VAL A 15 -32.82 -6.90 -1.92
C VAL A 15 -32.95 -5.39 -1.75
N VAL A 16 -33.95 -4.81 -2.41
CA VAL A 16 -34.30 -3.38 -2.34
C VAL A 16 -34.49 -2.96 -0.87
N ASP A 17 -34.01 -1.76 -0.54
CA ASP A 17 -34.09 -1.12 0.78
C ASP A 17 -33.43 -1.89 1.94
N LYS A 18 -32.56 -2.84 1.63
CA LYS A 18 -31.66 -3.46 2.63
C LYS A 18 -30.26 -2.88 2.55
N PHE A 19 -29.59 -2.93 3.71
CA PHE A 19 -28.17 -2.63 3.84
C PHE A 19 -27.37 -3.93 3.83
N CYS A 20 -26.31 -3.99 3.04
CA CYS A 20 -25.45 -5.17 2.94
C CYS A 20 -23.97 -4.81 2.84
N ASP A 21 -23.12 -5.79 3.13
CA ASP A 21 -21.69 -5.74 2.91
C ASP A 21 -21.34 -6.58 1.69
N LEU A 22 -20.50 -6.05 0.79
CA LEU A 22 -20.16 -6.66 -0.50
C LEU A 22 -18.65 -6.81 -0.67
N VAL A 23 -18.23 -7.95 -1.22
CA VAL A 23 -16.90 -8.14 -1.80
C VAL A 23 -17.08 -8.28 -3.31
N ALA A 24 -16.52 -7.36 -4.08
CA ALA A 24 -16.75 -7.29 -5.52
C ALA A 24 -15.54 -6.75 -6.28
N GLU A 25 -15.37 -7.18 -7.51
CA GLU A 25 -14.37 -6.68 -8.45
C GLU A 25 -14.90 -5.43 -9.14
N VAL A 26 -14.06 -4.38 -9.21
CA VAL A 26 -14.40 -3.11 -9.84
C VAL A 26 -14.23 -3.23 -11.34
N VAL A 27 -15.33 -3.19 -12.08
CA VAL A 27 -15.35 -3.31 -13.54
C VAL A 27 -15.09 -1.96 -14.20
N LYS A 28 -15.70 -0.90 -13.66
CA LYS A 28 -15.61 0.44 -14.23
C LYS A 28 -15.76 1.50 -13.15
N THR A 29 -15.07 2.61 -13.34
CA THR A 29 -15.20 3.78 -12.46
C THR A 29 -15.64 5.02 -13.23
N PHE A 30 -16.41 5.88 -12.58
CA PHE A 30 -16.74 7.22 -13.05
C PHE A 30 -16.75 8.16 -11.85
N TYR A 31 -16.36 9.41 -12.02
CA TYR A 31 -16.38 10.38 -10.92
C TYR A 31 -16.91 11.72 -11.38
N THR A 32 -17.66 12.36 -10.49
CA THR A 32 -18.06 13.76 -10.55
C THR A 32 -17.29 14.54 -9.48
N HIS A 33 -17.54 15.85 -9.38
CA HIS A 33 -16.95 16.69 -8.33
C HIS A 33 -17.32 16.21 -6.92
N ASP A 34 -18.56 15.75 -6.72
CA ASP A 34 -19.19 15.46 -5.44
C ASP A 34 -19.39 13.96 -5.13
N ALA A 35 -19.28 13.09 -6.14
CA ALA A 35 -19.53 11.66 -6.00
C ALA A 35 -18.57 10.82 -6.87
N MET A 36 -18.57 9.52 -6.60
CA MET A 36 -17.89 8.52 -7.43
C MET A 36 -18.80 7.33 -7.65
N ASP A 37 -18.98 6.92 -8.89
CA ASP A 37 -19.76 5.74 -9.26
C ASP A 37 -18.81 4.57 -9.53
N LEU A 38 -19.02 3.47 -8.80
CA LEU A 38 -18.33 2.20 -9.00
C LEU A 38 -19.28 1.18 -9.63
N TYR A 39 -18.87 0.59 -10.74
CA TYR A 39 -19.56 -0.56 -11.32
C TYR A 39 -18.83 -1.81 -10.86
N VAL A 40 -19.51 -2.66 -10.07
CA VAL A 40 -18.86 -3.80 -9.40
C VAL A 40 -19.60 -5.11 -9.65
N THR A 41 -18.88 -6.22 -9.58
CA THR A 41 -19.44 -7.57 -9.79
C THR A 41 -18.78 -8.60 -8.88
N ASP A 42 -19.54 -9.57 -8.40
CA ASP A 42 -19.04 -10.81 -7.80
C ASP A 42 -19.24 -12.03 -8.73
N TYR A 43 -19.56 -11.76 -10.00
CA TYR A 43 -19.89 -12.71 -11.06
C TYR A 43 -21.17 -13.54 -10.86
N THR A 44 -22.06 -13.14 -9.94
CA THR A 44 -23.38 -13.76 -9.78
C THR A 44 -24.49 -12.95 -10.46
N GLU A 45 -25.51 -13.65 -10.99
CA GLU A 45 -26.59 -13.05 -11.78
C GLU A 45 -27.76 -12.59 -10.91
N ASN A 46 -28.24 -11.38 -11.16
CA ASN A 46 -29.43 -10.81 -10.55
C ASN A 46 -30.30 -10.13 -11.62
N ARG A 47 -31.51 -10.64 -11.83
CA ARG A 47 -32.46 -10.13 -12.84
C ARG A 47 -32.91 -8.68 -12.61
N GLY A 48 -32.70 -8.15 -11.41
CA GLY A 48 -32.95 -6.75 -11.09
C GLY A 48 -31.91 -5.78 -11.64
N LEU A 49 -30.77 -6.25 -12.16
CA LEU A 49 -29.69 -5.39 -12.66
C LEU A 49 -29.89 -4.98 -14.13
N PHE A 50 -29.13 -3.97 -14.56
CA PHE A 50 -29.04 -3.62 -15.97
C PHE A 50 -28.40 -4.77 -16.77
N ASN A 51 -28.97 -5.10 -17.94
CA ASN A 51 -28.44 -6.16 -18.79
C ASN A 51 -27.41 -5.58 -19.77
N TYR A 52 -26.13 -5.82 -19.51
CA TYR A 52 -25.07 -5.46 -20.43
C TYR A 52 -24.95 -6.52 -21.54
N THR A 53 -25.57 -6.28 -22.69
CA THR A 53 -25.55 -7.23 -23.82
C THR A 53 -24.18 -7.29 -24.49
N ASP A 54 -23.78 -8.48 -24.92
CA ASP A 54 -22.58 -8.67 -25.74
C ASP A 54 -22.86 -8.09 -27.14
N PRO A 55 -22.04 -7.15 -27.65
CA PRO A 55 -22.19 -6.63 -29.00
C PRO A 55 -22.10 -7.70 -30.10
N ASP A 56 -21.45 -8.83 -29.82
CA ASP A 56 -21.30 -9.95 -30.76
C ASP A 56 -22.46 -10.98 -30.66
N ASP A 57 -23.47 -10.75 -29.80
CA ASP A 57 -24.66 -11.61 -29.67
C ASP A 57 -25.66 -11.38 -30.83
N PRO A 58 -25.99 -12.41 -31.64
CA PRO A 58 -26.89 -12.29 -32.78
C PRO A 58 -28.35 -11.92 -32.41
N GLU A 59 -28.75 -12.05 -31.15
CA GLU A 59 -30.09 -11.63 -30.66
C GLU A 59 -30.11 -10.17 -30.17
N ASN A 60 -28.98 -9.45 -30.26
CA ASN A 60 -28.87 -8.08 -29.78
C ASN A 60 -29.63 -7.10 -30.71
N LEU A 61 -30.85 -6.71 -30.31
CA LEU A 61 -31.77 -5.82 -31.02
C LEU A 61 -31.32 -4.35 -31.12
N GLY A 62 -30.02 -4.06 -30.98
CA GLY A 62 -29.45 -2.74 -31.25
C GLY A 62 -29.75 -1.66 -30.20
N TYR A 63 -30.12 -2.04 -28.97
CA TYR A 63 -30.15 -1.08 -27.86
C TYR A 63 -28.75 -0.53 -27.64
N PRO A 64 -28.58 0.79 -27.37
CA PRO A 64 -27.28 1.39 -27.15
C PRO A 64 -26.66 0.80 -25.88
N SER A 65 -25.95 -0.32 -26.03
CA SER A 65 -25.02 -0.80 -25.02
C SER A 65 -24.08 0.36 -24.70
N ALA A 66 -23.81 0.56 -23.41
CA ALA A 66 -22.92 1.64 -22.97
C ALA A 66 -21.67 1.59 -23.85
N LYS A 67 -21.44 2.63 -24.68
CA LYS A 67 -20.58 2.60 -25.89
C LYS A 67 -19.12 2.15 -25.68
N ASN A 68 -18.72 1.85 -24.45
CA ASN A 68 -17.38 1.40 -24.03
C ASN A 68 -17.40 0.25 -23.00
N TRP A 69 -18.51 -0.48 -22.82
CA TRP A 69 -18.58 -1.63 -21.91
C TRP A 69 -17.90 -2.85 -22.54
N ARG A 70 -16.85 -3.39 -21.88
CA ARG A 70 -16.07 -4.54 -22.40
C ARG A 70 -16.36 -5.84 -21.67
N GLY A 71 -17.42 -5.84 -20.87
CA GLY A 71 -17.80 -6.93 -19.99
C GLY A 71 -17.45 -6.64 -18.51
N PRO A 72 -17.92 -7.53 -17.62
CA PRO A 72 -18.60 -8.77 -17.95
C PRO A 72 -20.06 -8.52 -18.38
N TYR A 73 -20.56 -9.33 -19.32
CA TYR A 73 -21.87 -9.17 -19.95
C TYR A 73 -22.96 -9.92 -19.16
N GLY A 74 -24.20 -9.45 -19.27
CA GLY A 74 -25.36 -9.95 -18.53
C GLY A 74 -25.77 -9.04 -17.37
N GLN A 75 -26.71 -9.52 -16.56
CA GLN A 75 -27.24 -8.85 -15.37
C GLN A 75 -26.44 -9.22 -14.12
N ILE A 76 -25.14 -8.88 -14.12
CA ILE A 76 -24.18 -9.31 -13.09
C ILE A 76 -23.37 -8.14 -12.48
N THR A 77 -23.56 -6.93 -13.00
CA THR A 77 -22.81 -5.74 -12.56
C THR A 77 -23.79 -4.74 -11.95
N ILE A 78 -23.49 -4.29 -10.73
CA ILE A 78 -24.27 -3.29 -10.01
C ILE A 78 -23.52 -1.94 -9.97
N PRO A 79 -24.18 -0.82 -10.32
CA PRO A 79 -23.64 0.51 -10.07
C PRO A 79 -23.82 0.88 -8.60
N ILE A 80 -22.77 1.42 -7.98
CA ILE A 80 -22.77 1.90 -6.60
C ILE A 80 -22.26 3.33 -6.57
N ARG A 81 -23.14 4.27 -6.20
CA ARG A 81 -22.79 5.68 -6.01
C ARG A 81 -22.25 5.92 -4.61
N LEU A 82 -21.01 6.39 -4.55
CA LEU A 82 -20.32 6.80 -3.35
C LEU A 82 -20.43 8.31 -3.16
N TRP A 83 -20.72 8.73 -1.94
CA TRP A 83 -20.62 10.11 -1.47
C TRP A 83 -19.44 10.25 -0.52
N ASP A 84 -19.00 11.47 -0.25
CA ASP A 84 -17.95 11.70 0.73
C ASP A 84 -18.35 11.23 2.13
N PRO A 85 -17.40 10.71 2.95
CA PRO A 85 -15.94 10.64 2.69
C PRO A 85 -15.51 9.45 1.79
N HIS A 86 -16.43 8.55 1.43
CA HIS A 86 -16.12 7.32 0.70
C HIS A 86 -15.67 7.59 -0.73
N ALA A 87 -16.29 8.56 -1.41
CA ALA A 87 -15.92 8.95 -2.77
C ALA A 87 -14.47 9.45 -2.83
N SER A 88 -14.12 10.42 -1.97
CA SER A 88 -12.75 10.92 -1.85
C SER A 88 -11.73 9.84 -1.54
N ARG A 89 -12.05 8.89 -0.64
CA ARG A 89 -11.16 7.76 -0.37
C ARG A 89 -11.02 6.83 -1.56
N ALA A 90 -12.13 6.48 -2.21
CA ALA A 90 -12.15 5.54 -3.33
C ALA A 90 -11.31 6.06 -4.50
N ARG A 91 -11.42 7.36 -4.83
CA ARG A 91 -10.63 8.00 -5.90
C ARG A 91 -9.12 7.84 -5.72
N GLN A 92 -8.65 7.74 -4.47
CA GLN A 92 -7.22 7.63 -4.15
C GLN A 92 -6.70 6.20 -4.22
N ILE A 93 -7.54 5.19 -3.95
CA ILE A 93 -7.08 3.81 -3.71
C ILE A 93 -7.64 2.76 -4.66
N VAL A 94 -8.76 3.04 -5.33
CA VAL A 94 -9.49 2.05 -6.14
C VAL A 94 -9.23 2.29 -7.62
N LYS A 95 -8.82 1.24 -8.33
CA LYS A 95 -8.71 1.18 -9.79
C LYS A 95 -9.64 0.11 -10.37
N GLU A 96 -9.90 0.19 -11.67
CA GLU A 96 -10.58 -0.89 -12.40
C GLU A 96 -9.74 -2.17 -12.33
N GLY A 97 -10.38 -3.30 -12.02
CA GLY A 97 -9.77 -4.60 -11.74
C GLY A 97 -9.48 -4.87 -10.25
N ASP A 98 -9.51 -3.86 -9.38
CA ASP A 98 -9.33 -4.08 -7.95
C ASP A 98 -10.54 -4.79 -7.34
N ILE A 99 -10.29 -5.61 -6.31
CA ILE A 99 -11.35 -6.20 -5.49
C ILE A 99 -11.52 -5.35 -4.24
N VAL A 100 -12.74 -4.86 -4.03
CA VAL A 100 -13.08 -3.98 -2.92
C VAL A 100 -14.01 -4.69 -1.93
N PHE A 101 -13.88 -4.32 -0.66
CA PHE A 101 -14.87 -4.57 0.36
C PHE A 101 -15.64 -3.28 0.65
N LEU A 102 -16.96 -3.34 0.48
CA LEU A 102 -17.89 -2.24 0.71
C LEU A 102 -18.78 -2.60 1.89
N GLN A 103 -18.82 -1.74 2.90
CA GLN A 103 -19.61 -1.97 4.11
C GLN A 103 -20.87 -1.11 4.10
N ASN A 104 -22.00 -1.69 4.50
CA ASN A 104 -23.26 -0.99 4.73
C ASN A 104 -23.77 -0.24 3.48
N VAL A 105 -23.66 -0.86 2.31
CA VAL A 105 -24.22 -0.35 1.05
C VAL A 105 -25.74 -0.42 1.13
N ARG A 106 -26.43 0.69 0.85
CA ARG A 106 -27.89 0.71 0.75
C ARG A 106 -28.32 0.35 -0.68
N ILE A 107 -29.10 -0.70 -0.84
CA ILE A 107 -29.64 -1.09 -2.14
C ILE A 107 -30.95 -0.36 -2.41
N LYS A 108 -31.11 0.18 -3.62
CA LYS A 108 -32.29 0.90 -4.09
C LYS A 108 -32.62 0.53 -5.53
N LEU A 109 -33.76 1.01 -6.01
CA LEU A 109 -34.08 1.03 -7.43
C LEU A 109 -33.75 2.40 -8.01
N ASP A 110 -33.22 2.41 -9.23
CA ASP A 110 -33.05 3.61 -10.04
C ASP A 110 -34.35 4.00 -10.77
N GLN A 111 -34.28 4.99 -11.66
CA GLN A 111 -35.43 5.48 -12.42
C GLN A 111 -35.98 4.44 -13.42
N ASP A 112 -35.15 3.48 -13.85
CA ASP A 112 -35.49 2.41 -14.78
C ASP A 112 -35.88 1.11 -14.06
N ASN A 113 -36.17 1.18 -12.75
CA ASN A 113 -36.46 0.06 -11.87
C ASN A 113 -35.35 -1.02 -11.85
N LYS A 114 -34.09 -0.60 -11.97
CA LYS A 114 -32.91 -1.45 -11.83
C LYS A 114 -32.25 -1.26 -10.47
N LEU A 115 -31.63 -2.31 -9.95
CA LEU A 115 -30.93 -2.26 -8.68
C LEU A 115 -29.66 -1.39 -8.79
N GLU A 116 -29.54 -0.44 -7.86
CA GLU A 116 -28.35 0.37 -7.63
C GLU A 116 -27.97 0.36 -6.15
N GLY A 117 -26.70 0.61 -5.86
CA GLY A 117 -26.19 0.81 -4.50
C GLY A 117 -25.89 2.27 -4.20
N ARG A 118 -26.05 2.67 -2.94
CA ARG A 118 -25.59 3.97 -2.44
C ARG A 118 -24.81 3.84 -1.15
N LEU A 119 -23.71 4.57 -1.06
CA LEU A 119 -22.89 4.66 0.14
C LEU A 119 -22.77 6.13 0.55
N HIS A 120 -23.55 6.52 1.55
CA HIS A 120 -23.56 7.88 2.10
C HIS A 120 -22.66 8.01 3.33
N GLN A 121 -22.32 9.24 3.69
CA GLN A 121 -21.70 9.56 4.97
C GLN A 121 -22.53 8.99 6.13
N ASP A 122 -21.84 8.45 7.13
CA ASP A 122 -22.48 8.02 8.37
C ASP A 122 -22.79 9.26 9.23
N LEU A 123 -24.06 9.43 9.63
CA LEU A 123 -24.49 10.59 10.42
C LEU A 123 -23.91 10.61 11.84
N ARG A 124 -23.56 9.43 12.39
CA ARG A 124 -23.02 9.29 13.74
C ARG A 124 -21.49 9.29 13.74
N TYR A 125 -20.88 8.80 12.67
CA TYR A 125 -19.43 8.78 12.49
C TYR A 125 -19.03 9.36 11.12
N PRO A 126 -19.08 10.70 10.96
CA PRO A 126 -18.88 11.36 9.66
C PRO A 126 -17.57 11.03 8.95
N ASP A 127 -16.51 10.71 9.70
CA ASP A 127 -15.17 10.37 9.17
C ASP A 127 -14.99 8.88 8.88
N LYS A 128 -15.98 8.04 9.20
CA LYS A 128 -15.89 6.60 8.97
C LYS A 128 -15.95 6.32 7.47
N VAL A 129 -14.90 5.68 6.95
CA VAL A 129 -14.86 5.24 5.56
C VAL A 129 -15.21 3.76 5.45
N CYS A 130 -16.22 3.45 4.65
CA CYS A 130 -16.81 2.12 4.50
C CYS A 130 -16.39 1.42 3.19
N ILE A 131 -15.26 1.84 2.61
CA ILE A 131 -14.67 1.21 1.41
C ILE A 131 -13.18 0.91 1.65
N MET A 132 -12.74 -0.28 1.26
CA MET A 132 -11.34 -0.68 1.31
C MET A 132 -10.98 -1.70 0.24
N ILE A 133 -9.70 -1.79 -0.12
CA ILE A 133 -9.19 -2.87 -0.98
C ILE A 133 -9.20 -4.18 -0.20
N CYS A 134 -9.88 -5.19 -0.73
CA CYS A 134 -9.99 -6.51 -0.13
C CYS A 134 -8.80 -7.37 -0.52
N ARG A 135 -7.98 -7.75 0.47
CA ARG A 135 -6.82 -8.63 0.29
C ARG A 135 -6.90 -9.93 1.07
N ASP A 136 -7.93 -10.11 1.91
CA ASP A 136 -8.08 -11.31 2.73
C ASP A 136 -8.44 -12.52 1.84
N PRO A 137 -7.57 -13.55 1.73
CA PRO A 137 -7.85 -14.72 0.92
C PRO A 137 -9.16 -15.43 1.28
N ARG A 138 -9.61 -15.34 2.54
CA ARG A 138 -10.87 -15.94 3.00
C ARG A 138 -12.08 -15.28 2.34
N GLN A 139 -12.07 -13.95 2.28
CA GLN A 139 -13.15 -13.17 1.66
C GLN A 139 -13.12 -13.26 0.12
N LEU A 140 -11.94 -13.42 -0.47
CA LEU A 140 -11.75 -13.53 -1.92
C LEU A 140 -12.12 -14.90 -2.50
N ALA A 141 -12.11 -15.97 -1.69
CA ALA A 141 -12.31 -17.34 -2.17
C ALA A 141 -13.63 -17.53 -2.95
N GLY A 142 -14.73 -16.96 -2.45
CA GLY A 142 -16.05 -17.06 -3.12
C GLY A 142 -16.09 -16.30 -4.45
N LEU A 143 -15.53 -15.10 -4.50
CA LEU A 143 -15.49 -14.30 -5.72
C LEU A 143 -14.65 -14.97 -6.82
N HIS A 144 -13.47 -15.49 -6.47
CA HIS A 144 -12.63 -16.21 -7.42
C HIS A 144 -13.28 -17.47 -7.98
N GLU A 145 -14.06 -18.19 -7.16
CA GLU A 145 -14.82 -19.36 -7.61
C GLU A 145 -15.93 -18.96 -8.59
N ASN A 146 -16.71 -17.92 -8.26
CA ASN A 146 -17.75 -17.39 -9.13
C ASN A 146 -17.17 -16.89 -10.47
N LYS A 147 -16.04 -16.18 -10.43
CA LYS A 147 -15.33 -15.71 -11.64
C LYS A 147 -14.97 -16.86 -12.57
N LYS A 148 -14.35 -17.92 -12.03
CA LYS A 148 -14.01 -19.13 -12.80
C LYS A 148 -15.25 -19.82 -13.37
N ALA A 149 -16.33 -19.90 -12.61
CA ALA A 149 -17.58 -20.51 -13.07
C ALA A 149 -18.22 -19.70 -14.21
N TRP A 150 -18.21 -18.36 -14.10
CA TRP A 150 -18.68 -17.47 -15.14
C TRP A 150 -17.83 -17.59 -16.41
N GLU A 151 -16.50 -17.57 -16.31
CA GLU A 151 -15.57 -17.74 -17.45
C GLU A 151 -15.81 -19.07 -18.19
N ARG A 152 -16.05 -20.17 -17.46
CA ARG A 152 -16.40 -21.47 -18.07
C ARG A 152 -17.70 -21.42 -18.85
N THR A 153 -18.72 -20.74 -18.31
CA THR A 153 -20.03 -20.57 -18.98
C THR A 153 -19.89 -19.72 -20.25
N GLN A 154 -19.08 -18.65 -20.21
CA GLN A 154 -18.80 -17.83 -21.40
C GLN A 154 -18.02 -18.60 -22.46
N ALA A 155 -17.06 -19.44 -22.05
CA ALA A 155 -16.33 -20.32 -22.97
C ALA A 155 -17.26 -21.32 -23.67
N ARG A 156 -18.22 -21.90 -22.94
CA ARG A 156 -19.24 -22.81 -23.50
C ARG A 156 -20.18 -22.11 -24.50
N LYS A 157 -20.64 -20.89 -24.17
CA LYS A 157 -21.46 -20.08 -25.09
C LYS A 157 -20.73 -19.74 -26.40
N LYS A 158 -19.41 -19.57 -26.37
CA LYS A 158 -18.60 -19.37 -27.58
C LYS A 158 -18.38 -20.65 -28.39
N THR A 159 -18.46 -21.84 -27.79
CA THR A 159 -18.34 -23.12 -28.50
C THR A 159 -19.68 -23.63 -29.07
N ASP A 160 -20.82 -23.27 -28.46
CA ASP A 160 -22.17 -23.76 -28.83
C ASP A 160 -23.00 -22.79 -29.70
N GLY A 161 -22.38 -21.76 -30.31
CA GLY A 161 -23.08 -20.90 -31.27
C GLY A 161 -23.63 -21.71 -32.47
N PRO A 162 -24.83 -21.40 -32.99
CA PRO A 162 -25.49 -22.22 -33.99
C PRO A 162 -24.61 -22.41 -35.24
N GLN A 163 -24.40 -23.68 -35.58
CA GLN A 163 -23.70 -24.13 -36.78
C GLN A 163 -24.48 -23.77 -38.05
N ASN A 164 -24.42 -22.51 -38.48
CA ASN A 164 -24.63 -22.15 -39.88
C ASN A 164 -23.27 -21.76 -40.48
N ALA A 165 -22.45 -22.79 -40.73
CA ALA A 165 -21.19 -22.66 -41.42
C ALA A 165 -21.42 -22.42 -42.93
N PRO A 166 -20.87 -21.36 -43.53
CA PRO A 166 -20.81 -21.24 -44.99
C PRO A 166 -19.77 -22.24 -45.53
N LYS A 167 -20.21 -23.19 -46.38
CA LYS A 167 -19.42 -24.26 -47.01
C LYS A 167 -18.46 -23.77 -48.12
N LYS A 168 -17.61 -22.75 -47.89
CA LYS A 168 -16.53 -22.41 -48.85
C LYS A 168 -15.19 -22.18 -48.15
N ALA A 169 -14.16 -22.90 -48.59
CA ALA A 169 -12.80 -22.90 -48.03
C ALA A 169 -12.12 -21.50 -48.02
N SER A 170 -12.57 -20.58 -48.87
CA SER A 170 -12.09 -19.18 -48.89
C SER A 170 -12.52 -18.36 -47.66
N ALA A 171 -13.66 -18.69 -47.03
CA ALA A 171 -14.20 -17.93 -45.89
C ALA A 171 -13.48 -18.24 -44.56
N LYS A 172 -13.06 -19.49 -44.32
CA LYS A 172 -12.27 -19.88 -43.13
C LYS A 172 -10.89 -19.21 -43.08
N ALA A 173 -10.23 -19.06 -44.23
CA ALA A 173 -8.97 -18.34 -44.33
C ALA A 173 -9.14 -16.85 -44.04
N SER A 174 -10.24 -16.24 -44.48
CA SER A 174 -10.54 -14.82 -44.23
C SER A 174 -10.90 -14.51 -42.77
N ALA A 175 -11.63 -15.41 -42.10
CA ALA A 175 -12.03 -15.25 -40.69
C ALA A 175 -10.83 -15.38 -39.74
N LYS A 176 -9.94 -16.35 -39.97
CA LYS A 176 -8.69 -16.49 -39.19
C LYS A 176 -7.78 -15.27 -39.36
N LYS A 177 -7.64 -14.75 -40.59
CA LYS A 177 -6.86 -13.54 -40.89
C LYS A 177 -7.45 -12.27 -40.24
N LYS A 178 -8.78 -12.21 -40.06
CA LYS A 178 -9.48 -11.10 -39.37
C LYS A 178 -9.30 -11.17 -37.86
N GLN A 179 -9.32 -12.37 -37.28
CA GLN A 179 -9.06 -12.60 -35.86
C GLN A 179 -7.60 -12.27 -35.50
N ASP A 180 -6.63 -12.79 -36.25
CA ASP A 180 -5.19 -12.49 -36.05
C ASP A 180 -4.88 -10.98 -36.16
N LYS A 181 -5.61 -10.27 -37.04
CA LYS A 181 -5.51 -8.80 -37.16
C LYS A 181 -6.08 -8.07 -35.94
N LYS A 182 -7.20 -8.55 -35.38
CA LYS A 182 -7.84 -7.97 -34.18
C LYS A 182 -6.99 -8.21 -32.93
N ASP A 183 -6.39 -9.39 -32.80
CA ASP A 183 -5.51 -9.74 -31.68
C ASP A 183 -4.17 -8.97 -31.75
N ARG A 184 -3.58 -8.82 -32.94
CA ARG A 184 -2.43 -7.91 -33.13
C ARG A 184 -2.76 -6.46 -32.79
N GLN A 185 -3.95 -5.99 -33.14
CA GLN A 185 -4.37 -4.62 -32.82
C GLN A 185 -4.63 -4.42 -31.31
N ARG A 186 -5.09 -5.46 -30.61
CA ARG A 186 -5.23 -5.45 -29.14
C ARG A 186 -3.89 -5.41 -28.45
N MET A 187 -2.96 -6.29 -28.82
CA MET A 187 -1.59 -6.31 -28.29
C MET A 187 -0.91 -4.95 -28.51
N LYS A 188 -1.06 -4.37 -29.71
CA LYS A 188 -0.51 -3.04 -30.01
C LYS A 188 -1.07 -1.94 -29.12
N ARG A 189 -2.39 -1.93 -28.86
CA ARG A 189 -3.04 -0.92 -27.98
C ARG A 189 -2.69 -1.09 -26.50
N GLU A 190 -2.54 -2.33 -26.05
CA GLU A 190 -2.10 -2.63 -24.68
C GLU A 190 -0.66 -2.19 -24.49
N GLN A 191 0.21 -2.52 -25.45
CA GLN A 191 1.58 -2.03 -25.49
C GLN A 191 1.65 -0.49 -25.55
N GLU A 192 0.86 0.17 -26.41
CA GLU A 192 0.77 1.64 -26.48
C GLU A 192 0.30 2.24 -25.14
N ARG A 193 -0.60 1.57 -24.41
CA ARG A 193 -1.09 2.03 -23.09
C ARG A 193 -0.03 1.86 -22.01
N ASP A 194 0.65 0.72 -21.99
CA ASP A 194 1.70 0.43 -21.02
C ASP A 194 2.91 1.37 -21.27
N GLU A 195 3.27 1.61 -22.53
CA GLU A 195 4.27 2.62 -22.91
C GLU A 195 3.85 4.04 -22.53
N ALA A 196 2.56 4.40 -22.68
CA ALA A 196 2.06 5.70 -22.25
C ALA A 196 2.05 5.87 -20.72
N GLN A 197 1.71 4.80 -19.98
CA GLN A 197 1.76 4.77 -18.53
C GLN A 197 3.20 4.87 -18.02
N GLU A 198 4.13 4.12 -18.63
CA GLU A 198 5.56 4.16 -18.29
C GLU A 198 6.14 5.56 -18.55
N LYS A 199 5.77 6.21 -19.67
CA LYS A 199 6.14 7.61 -19.93
C LYS A 199 5.61 8.57 -18.87
N LEU A 200 4.34 8.44 -18.48
CA LEU A 200 3.75 9.29 -17.44
C LEU A 200 4.45 9.08 -16.09
N ASP A 201 4.71 7.83 -15.70
CA ASP A 201 5.40 7.51 -14.46
C ASP A 201 6.85 8.05 -14.48
N GLN A 202 7.51 8.00 -15.63
CA GLN A 202 8.86 8.53 -15.83
C GLN A 202 8.89 10.06 -15.82
N GLU A 203 7.86 10.74 -16.36
CA GLU A 203 7.69 12.19 -16.26
C GLU A 203 7.47 12.63 -14.80
N LEU A 204 6.56 11.97 -14.08
CA LEU A 204 6.31 12.23 -12.66
C LEU A 204 7.57 12.00 -11.80
N GLU A 205 8.33 10.94 -12.10
CA GLU A 205 9.59 10.67 -11.44
C GLU A 205 10.65 11.74 -11.73
N ASN A 206 10.73 12.21 -12.98
CA ASN A 206 11.64 13.29 -13.36
C ASN A 206 11.27 14.62 -12.70
N GLU A 207 9.98 14.96 -12.61
CA GLU A 207 9.51 16.12 -11.88
C GLU A 207 9.82 16.02 -10.38
N LYS A 208 9.60 14.84 -9.79
CA LYS A 208 9.96 14.58 -8.40
C LYS A 208 11.47 14.74 -8.18
N LYS A 209 12.31 14.14 -9.03
CA LYS A 209 13.78 14.30 -8.96
C LYS A 209 14.20 15.77 -9.07
N LYS A 210 13.57 16.56 -9.94
CA LYS A 210 13.81 18.01 -10.04
C LYS A 210 13.42 18.73 -8.76
N LYS A 211 12.25 18.43 -8.18
CA LYS A 211 11.79 19.01 -6.91
C LYS A 211 12.71 18.64 -5.75
N ASP A 212 13.11 17.38 -5.64
CA ASP A 212 13.99 16.88 -4.59
C ASP A 212 15.38 17.54 -4.71
N THR A 213 15.91 17.65 -5.93
CA THR A 213 17.17 18.38 -6.19
C THR A 213 17.07 19.85 -5.77
N ARG A 214 15.95 20.54 -6.08
CA ARG A 214 15.72 21.93 -5.63
C ARG A 214 15.63 22.06 -4.12
N LEU A 215 15.17 21.02 -3.42
CA LEU A 215 15.07 20.98 -1.96
C LEU A 215 16.34 20.43 -1.29
N GLY A 216 17.36 20.02 -2.07
CA GLY A 216 18.57 19.38 -1.55
C GLY A 216 18.35 17.98 -0.98
N LEU A 217 17.21 17.35 -1.31
CA LEU A 217 16.87 16.01 -0.86
C LEU A 217 17.58 14.95 -1.70
N ASN A 218 17.84 13.79 -1.10
CA ASN A 218 18.42 12.66 -1.79
C ASN A 218 17.40 12.04 -2.77
N PRO A 219 17.64 12.09 -4.10
CA PRO A 219 16.71 11.59 -5.09
C PRO A 219 16.62 10.05 -5.14
N HIS A 220 17.54 9.35 -4.47
CA HIS A 220 17.57 7.88 -4.41
C HIS A 220 16.74 7.32 -3.27
N VAL A 221 16.07 8.16 -2.48
CA VAL A 221 15.16 7.71 -1.41
C VAL A 221 13.74 8.09 -1.77
N ARG A 222 12.85 7.09 -1.84
CA ARG A 222 11.44 7.28 -2.18
C ARG A 222 10.58 7.04 -0.95
N ALA A 223 9.89 8.09 -0.50
CA ALA A 223 8.79 8.01 0.44
C ALA A 223 7.43 7.97 -0.28
N GLY A 224 6.47 7.24 0.29
CA GLY A 224 5.07 7.23 -0.14
C GLY A 224 4.27 8.46 0.32
N PHE A 225 2.99 8.47 -0.02
CA PHE A 225 1.99 9.47 0.41
C PHE A 225 2.36 10.92 0.08
N PRO A 226 2.71 11.25 -1.19
CA PRO A 226 3.15 12.59 -1.61
C PRO A 226 2.19 13.73 -1.24
N GLU A 227 0.91 13.42 -1.06
CA GLU A 227 -0.17 14.31 -0.66
C GLU A 227 -0.13 14.73 0.82
N VAL A 228 0.53 13.96 1.69
CA VAL A 228 0.59 14.25 3.13
C VAL A 228 1.65 15.33 3.40
N GLY A 229 1.29 16.35 4.21
CA GLY A 229 2.20 17.44 4.57
C GLY A 229 3.45 16.98 5.33
N ILE A 230 4.51 17.78 5.24
CA ILE A 230 5.78 17.54 5.94
C ILE A 230 5.69 18.06 7.37
N SER A 231 5.98 17.19 8.35
CA SER A 231 6.14 17.50 9.76
C SER A 231 7.62 17.60 10.11
N SER A 232 8.01 18.59 10.90
CA SER A 232 9.38 18.65 11.43
C SER A 232 9.60 17.60 12.52
N VAL A 233 10.85 17.25 12.78
CA VAL A 233 11.17 16.32 13.89
C VAL A 233 10.67 16.85 15.23
N GLN A 234 10.70 18.18 15.42
CA GLN A 234 10.18 18.84 16.61
C GLN A 234 8.66 18.70 16.76
N ASP A 235 7.89 18.83 15.66
CA ASP A 235 6.43 18.64 15.67
C ASP A 235 6.07 17.19 16.02
N ILE A 236 6.84 16.24 15.50
CA ILE A 236 6.68 14.82 15.82
C ILE A 236 6.99 14.57 17.30
N ALA A 237 8.12 15.06 17.79
CA ALA A 237 8.56 14.86 19.17
C ALA A 237 7.59 15.51 20.18
N ASN A 238 7.11 16.72 19.88
CA ASN A 238 6.27 17.55 20.76
C ASN A 238 4.80 17.58 20.34
N ASN A 239 4.31 16.50 19.73
CA ASN A 239 2.94 16.45 19.24
C ASN A 239 1.93 16.77 20.38
N PRO A 240 1.10 17.83 20.23
CA PRO A 240 0.22 18.30 21.29
C PRO A 240 -0.87 17.29 21.65
N TYR A 241 -1.27 16.41 20.72
CA TYR A 241 -2.27 15.35 20.97
C TYR A 241 -1.78 14.29 21.96
N ARG A 242 -0.50 14.32 22.35
CA ARG A 242 -0.02 13.53 23.48
C ARG A 242 -0.57 14.03 24.81
N ASN A 243 -0.98 15.29 24.92
CA ASN A 243 -1.61 15.80 26.13
C ASN A 243 -3.13 15.70 25.95
N THR A 244 -3.78 14.98 26.84
CA THR A 244 -5.24 14.80 26.88
C THR A 244 -5.74 15.00 28.31
N THR A 245 -7.05 14.91 28.49
CA THR A 245 -7.71 14.98 29.78
C THR A 245 -8.42 13.66 30.08
N SER A 246 -8.28 13.13 31.29
CA SER A 246 -9.00 11.93 31.72
C SER A 246 -10.50 12.19 31.85
N GLU A 247 -11.30 11.13 32.02
CA GLU A 247 -12.74 11.25 32.31
C GLU A 247 -13.02 12.07 33.59
N GLU A 248 -12.06 12.12 34.51
CA GLU A 248 -12.13 12.89 35.77
C GLU A 248 -11.62 14.33 35.63
N GLY A 249 -11.24 14.78 34.44
CA GLY A 249 -10.74 16.14 34.21
C GLY A 249 -9.25 16.34 34.49
N LEU A 250 -8.49 15.26 34.76
CA LEU A 250 -7.06 15.35 35.05
C LEU A 250 -6.23 15.43 33.76
N PHE A 251 -5.19 16.26 33.75
CA PHE A 251 -4.24 16.30 32.64
C PHE A 251 -3.43 15.00 32.58
N VAL A 252 -3.44 14.35 31.41
CA VAL A 252 -2.72 13.10 31.15
C VAL A 252 -1.84 13.26 29.92
N LYS A 253 -0.56 12.90 30.05
CA LYS A 253 0.36 12.83 28.92
C LYS A 253 0.47 11.37 28.44
N LEU A 254 -0.09 11.09 27.28
CA LEU A 254 0.00 9.81 26.62
C LEU A 254 1.47 9.48 26.27
N PRO A 255 1.90 8.21 26.45
CA PRO A 255 3.24 7.79 26.07
C PRO A 255 3.45 7.92 24.55
N PHE A 256 2.43 7.63 23.75
CA PHE A 256 2.39 7.74 22.29
C PHE A 256 0.94 7.88 21.80
N ILE A 257 0.73 8.24 20.53
CA ILE A 257 -0.61 8.42 19.92
C ILE A 257 -0.79 7.61 18.62
N ASN A 258 0.16 6.75 18.26
CA ASN A 258 0.13 5.90 17.06
C ASN A 258 -0.07 6.69 15.75
N CYS A 259 0.60 7.84 15.63
CA CYS A 259 0.46 8.71 14.46
C CYS A 259 1.48 8.41 13.36
N LYS A 260 1.15 8.80 12.13
CA LYS A 260 2.00 8.67 10.93
C LYS A 260 2.30 10.04 10.36
N TYR A 261 3.55 10.22 9.93
CA TYR A 261 4.09 11.49 9.49
C TYR A 261 4.86 11.33 8.19
N ARG A 262 5.05 12.43 7.46
CA ARG A 262 6.14 12.58 6.49
C ARG A 262 7.10 13.63 6.99
N SER A 263 8.39 13.40 6.83
CA SER A 263 9.41 14.32 7.32
C SER A 263 10.61 14.37 6.39
N HIS A 264 11.32 15.50 6.41
CA HIS A 264 12.63 15.67 5.77
C HIS A 264 13.67 15.57 6.86
N VAL A 265 14.45 14.49 6.84
CA VAL A 265 15.39 14.16 7.92
C VAL A 265 16.78 13.93 7.39
N ARG A 266 17.77 13.97 8.28
CA ARG A 266 19.13 13.48 8.03
C ARG A 266 19.58 12.57 9.15
N VAL A 267 20.40 11.58 8.83
CA VAL A 267 21.00 10.67 9.83
C VAL A 267 22.21 11.33 10.47
N VAL A 268 22.25 11.39 11.79
CA VAL A 268 23.36 11.98 12.56
C VAL A 268 24.07 10.98 13.47
N ASP A 269 23.46 9.82 13.70
CA ASP A 269 24.13 8.67 14.29
C ASP A 269 23.40 7.37 13.92
N MET A 270 24.04 6.22 14.13
CA MET A 270 23.45 4.91 13.96
C MET A 270 23.79 3.95 15.10
N TRP A 271 23.06 2.86 15.21
CA TRP A 271 23.37 1.76 16.12
C TRP A 271 22.88 0.41 15.55
N PRO A 272 23.61 -0.70 15.71
CA PRO A 272 24.94 -0.85 16.34
C PRO A 272 26.08 -0.14 15.58
N THR A 273 27.25 0.06 16.19
CA THR A 273 28.37 0.77 15.52
C THR A 273 28.99 -0.02 14.35
N THR A 274 28.81 -1.34 14.33
CA THR A 274 29.36 -2.22 13.30
C THR A 274 28.26 -2.64 12.33
N LEU A 275 28.46 -2.44 11.02
CA LEU A 275 27.47 -2.79 10.00
C LEU A 275 27.14 -4.29 10.00
N SER A 276 28.13 -5.15 10.26
CA SER A 276 27.89 -6.60 10.34
C SER A 276 27.02 -7.04 11.52
N ASP A 277 26.71 -6.14 12.46
CA ASP A 277 25.79 -6.38 13.58
C ASP A 277 24.37 -5.83 13.32
N PHE A 278 24.11 -5.22 12.15
CA PHE A 278 22.77 -4.74 11.76
C PHE A 278 21.78 -5.87 11.52
N ALA A 279 22.27 -7.07 11.24
CA ALA A 279 21.47 -8.28 11.17
C ALA A 279 21.79 -9.18 12.37
N ARG A 280 20.76 -9.69 13.04
CA ARG A 280 20.89 -10.58 14.20
C ARG A 280 20.29 -11.94 13.91
N SER A 281 20.92 -12.98 14.43
CA SER A 281 20.34 -14.32 14.42
C SER A 281 19.07 -14.34 15.27
N ARG A 282 18.00 -14.91 14.72
CA ARG A 282 16.74 -15.14 15.46
C ARG A 282 16.87 -16.23 16.52
N GLY A 283 17.96 -17.00 16.53
CA GLY A 283 18.27 -17.92 17.62
C GLY A 283 19.12 -17.31 18.74
N ASP A 284 19.54 -16.04 18.64
CA ASP A 284 20.34 -15.37 19.68
C ASP A 284 19.49 -15.17 20.95
N PRO A 285 19.89 -15.73 22.10
CA PRO A 285 19.15 -15.60 23.36
C PRO A 285 19.10 -14.15 23.89
N ASN A 286 20.05 -13.29 23.52
CA ASN A 286 19.98 -11.88 23.91
C ASN A 286 18.98 -11.10 23.05
N PHE A 287 18.73 -11.57 21.82
CA PHE A 287 17.81 -10.94 20.89
C PHE A 287 16.37 -11.47 21.06
N ASN A 288 16.21 -12.77 21.33
CA ASN A 288 14.94 -13.41 21.63
C ASN A 288 15.02 -14.14 22.99
N PRO A 289 14.99 -13.41 24.12
CA PRO A 289 15.16 -13.98 25.46
C PRO A 289 14.02 -14.91 25.87
N HIS A 290 12.85 -14.76 25.27
CA HIS A 290 11.65 -15.56 25.56
C HIS A 290 11.56 -16.85 24.74
N ASP A 291 12.41 -17.07 23.74
CA ASP A 291 12.41 -18.31 22.95
C ASP A 291 12.91 -19.49 23.81
N THR A 292 12.36 -20.68 23.60
CA THR A 292 12.89 -21.93 24.17
C THR A 292 14.20 -22.36 23.49
N PRO A 293 15.04 -23.22 24.12
CA PRO A 293 16.24 -23.77 23.46
C PRO A 293 15.95 -24.44 22.11
N GLN A 294 14.82 -25.13 21.98
CA GLN A 294 14.37 -25.80 20.75
C GLN A 294 14.04 -24.76 19.66
N GLU A 295 13.27 -23.73 19.99
CA GLU A 295 12.93 -22.65 19.05
C GLU A 295 14.18 -21.89 18.59
N ARG A 296 15.10 -21.60 19.51
CA ARG A 296 16.38 -20.98 19.18
C ARG A 296 17.19 -21.82 18.20
N ASN A 297 17.26 -23.14 18.40
CA ASN A 297 18.00 -24.03 17.50
C ASN A 297 17.38 -24.08 16.09
N ILE A 298 16.03 -24.04 15.98
CA ILE A 298 15.32 -23.98 14.69
C ILE A 298 15.60 -22.64 13.98
N ARG A 299 15.75 -21.55 14.74
CA ARG A 299 15.90 -20.18 14.22
C ARG A 299 17.35 -19.69 14.13
N LYS A 300 18.34 -20.47 14.57
CA LYS A 300 19.76 -20.04 14.67
C LYS A 300 20.36 -19.56 13.34
N ASN A 301 19.90 -20.10 12.22
CA ASN A 301 20.34 -19.72 10.87
C ASN A 301 19.37 -18.76 10.17
N LYS A 302 18.32 -18.28 10.86
CA LYS A 302 17.41 -17.26 10.34
C LYS A 302 17.85 -15.91 10.90
N PHE A 303 17.97 -14.91 10.04
CA PHE A 303 18.42 -13.58 10.44
C PHE A 303 17.28 -12.57 10.31
N ALA A 304 17.39 -11.49 11.08
CA ALA A 304 16.47 -10.37 11.06
C ALA A 304 17.24 -9.05 11.12
N TRP A 305 16.79 -8.04 10.39
CA TRP A 305 17.30 -6.67 10.57
C TRP A 305 16.97 -6.18 11.99
N ASN A 306 17.96 -5.54 12.60
CA ASN A 306 17.88 -4.93 13.92
C ASN A 306 18.93 -3.81 14.03
N PHE A 307 18.55 -2.63 13.60
CA PHE A 307 19.40 -1.44 13.71
C PHE A 307 18.55 -0.20 13.99
N SER A 308 19.18 0.92 14.29
CA SER A 308 18.51 2.17 14.60
C SER A 308 19.28 3.35 14.07
N LEU A 309 18.57 4.36 13.60
CA LEU A 309 19.12 5.59 13.06
C LEU A 309 18.67 6.75 13.92
N LEU A 310 19.61 7.51 14.46
CA LEU A 310 19.32 8.79 15.09
C LEU A 310 19.21 9.84 13.99
N VAL A 311 18.06 10.50 13.93
CA VAL A 311 17.79 11.50 12.90
C VAL A 311 17.39 12.83 13.52
N GLU A 312 17.63 13.89 12.76
CA GLU A 312 17.19 15.25 13.05
C GLU A 312 16.62 15.90 11.80
N ASP A 313 16.01 17.07 11.96
CA ASP A 313 15.36 17.79 10.88
C ASP A 313 16.39 18.30 9.84
N ALA A 314 16.05 18.15 8.56
CA ALA A 314 16.90 18.53 7.44
C ALA A 314 17.22 20.04 7.40
N LYS A 315 16.24 20.89 7.74
CA LYS A 315 16.34 22.35 7.63
C LYS A 315 16.75 23.00 8.95
N ARG A 316 16.39 22.38 10.07
CA ARG A 316 16.65 22.89 11.41
C ARG A 316 17.51 21.89 12.19
N PRO A 317 18.84 22.04 12.12
CA PRO A 317 19.75 21.21 12.92
C PRO A 317 19.34 21.15 14.38
N ALA A 318 19.49 19.98 15.00
CA ALA A 318 19.18 19.80 16.41
C ALA A 318 20.09 20.71 17.25
N LYS A 319 19.49 21.50 18.14
CA LYS A 319 20.24 22.27 19.14
C LYS A 319 20.40 21.45 20.42
N THR A 320 19.43 20.58 20.69
CA THR A 320 19.38 19.72 21.87
C THR A 320 19.13 18.27 21.48
N ALA A 321 19.29 17.35 22.43
CA ALA A 321 18.96 15.94 22.20
C ALA A 321 17.46 15.72 21.89
N ASP A 322 16.59 16.59 22.42
CA ASP A 322 15.13 16.51 22.25
C ASP A 322 14.67 16.89 20.83
N ASP A 323 15.54 17.50 20.03
CA ASP A 323 15.30 17.81 18.61
C ASP A 323 15.63 16.63 17.68
N ARG A 324 15.88 15.44 18.26
CA ARG A 324 16.23 14.21 17.53
C ARG A 324 15.27 13.10 17.88
N ILE A 325 15.07 12.18 16.93
CA ILE A 325 14.30 10.96 17.15
C ILE A 325 15.09 9.74 16.68
N VAL A 326 14.85 8.61 17.32
CA VAL A 326 15.46 7.33 16.95
C VAL A 326 14.47 6.54 16.11
N LEU A 327 14.85 6.27 14.86
CA LEU A 327 14.13 5.38 13.96
C LEU A 327 14.68 3.96 14.15
N VAL A 328 13.85 3.04 14.65
CA VAL A 328 14.21 1.64 14.90
C VAL A 328 13.77 0.77 13.72
N PHE A 329 14.65 -0.10 13.23
CA PHE A 329 14.41 -0.94 12.06
C PHE A 329 14.43 -2.41 12.46
N GLY A 330 13.24 -3.01 12.57
CA GLY A 330 13.05 -4.45 12.62
C GLY A 330 13.12 -5.08 11.22
N ASN A 331 12.92 -6.40 11.13
CA ASN A 331 13.11 -7.14 9.87
C ASN A 331 12.28 -6.57 8.71
N THR A 332 10.98 -6.34 8.92
CA THR A 332 10.08 -5.85 7.87
C THR A 332 10.45 -4.44 7.41
N GLN A 333 10.75 -3.55 8.34
CA GLN A 333 11.12 -2.17 8.03
C GLN A 333 12.49 -2.10 7.35
N GLY A 334 13.46 -2.90 7.80
CA GLY A 334 14.77 -3.05 7.17
C GLY A 334 14.65 -3.59 5.74
N GLN A 335 13.87 -4.65 5.50
CA GLN A 335 13.61 -5.18 4.16
C GLN A 335 12.93 -4.15 3.27
N ASN A 336 11.97 -3.38 3.80
CA ASN A 336 11.29 -2.36 3.03
C ASN A 336 12.22 -1.21 2.62
N LEU A 337 13.06 -0.75 3.56
CA LEU A 337 14.02 0.32 3.32
C LEU A 337 15.12 -0.11 2.33
N LEU A 338 15.76 -1.24 2.61
CA LEU A 338 16.99 -1.66 1.95
C LEU A 338 16.75 -2.45 0.66
N LYS A 339 15.56 -3.09 0.53
CA LYS A 339 15.28 -4.12 -0.48
C LYS A 339 16.28 -5.28 -0.45
N LEU A 340 16.73 -5.60 0.76
CA LEU A 340 17.63 -6.72 1.06
C LEU A 340 17.02 -7.59 2.15
N ASP A 341 17.19 -8.90 2.02
CA ASP A 341 16.89 -9.86 3.08
C ASP A 341 18.03 -9.90 4.09
N ALA A 342 17.69 -10.00 5.37
CA ALA A 342 18.69 -10.13 6.42
C ALA A 342 19.39 -11.49 6.34
N CYS A 343 20.71 -11.48 6.42
CA CYS A 343 21.56 -12.68 6.43
C CYS A 343 22.67 -12.56 7.49
N ASP A 344 23.52 -13.57 7.59
CA ASP A 344 24.73 -13.51 8.42
C ASP A 344 25.79 -12.63 7.73
N LEU A 345 25.74 -11.33 7.99
CA LEU A 345 26.65 -10.35 7.39
C LEU A 345 28.13 -10.58 7.74
N LYS A 346 28.44 -11.34 8.79
CA LYS A 346 29.82 -11.71 9.14
C LYS A 346 30.36 -12.81 8.24
N ARG A 347 29.47 -13.57 7.59
CA ARG A 347 29.81 -14.70 6.70
C ARG A 347 29.45 -14.43 5.23
N ASP A 348 28.75 -13.33 4.95
CA ASP A 348 28.36 -12.89 3.61
C ASP A 348 28.90 -11.49 3.31
N PRO A 349 30.18 -11.38 2.89
CA PRO A 349 30.80 -10.11 2.58
C PRO A 349 30.17 -9.41 1.35
N VAL A 350 29.53 -10.17 0.45
CA VAL A 350 28.87 -9.60 -0.73
C VAL A 350 27.64 -8.81 -0.32
N THR A 351 26.79 -9.39 0.53
CA THR A 351 25.60 -8.68 1.05
C THR A 351 26.00 -7.55 1.99
N LEU A 352 27.06 -7.71 2.78
CA LEU A 352 27.59 -6.62 3.61
C LEU A 352 28.02 -5.40 2.78
N LYS A 353 28.71 -5.61 1.65
CA LYS A 353 29.09 -4.52 0.75
C LYS A 353 27.86 -3.83 0.13
N LYS A 354 26.86 -4.59 -0.30
CA LYS A 354 25.59 -4.02 -0.79
C LYS A 354 24.87 -3.20 0.27
N LEU A 355 24.90 -3.66 1.51
CA LEU A 355 24.33 -2.94 2.65
C LEU A 355 25.08 -1.61 2.88
N GLU A 356 26.40 -1.63 2.84
CA GLU A 356 27.25 -0.43 2.94
C GLU A 356 26.90 0.59 1.84
N GLU A 357 26.86 0.14 0.57
CA GLU A 357 26.47 0.98 -0.58
C GLU A 357 25.07 1.58 -0.42
N LYS A 358 24.07 0.76 -0.01
CA LYS A 358 22.70 1.22 0.26
C LYS A 358 22.68 2.26 1.36
N LEU A 359 23.35 2.03 2.48
CA LEU A 359 23.30 2.92 3.63
C LEU A 359 24.11 4.21 3.41
N PHE A 360 25.16 4.16 2.57
CA PHE A 360 25.86 5.36 2.11
C PHE A 360 24.92 6.34 1.41
N VAL A 361 23.86 5.87 0.74
CA VAL A 361 22.81 6.74 0.21
C VAL A 361 22.13 7.54 1.33
N LEU A 362 21.84 6.94 2.48
CA LEU A 362 21.16 7.63 3.58
C LEU A 362 22.07 8.61 4.34
N TRP A 363 23.34 8.25 4.51
CA TRP A 363 24.20 8.94 5.47
C TRP A 363 25.61 9.29 4.98
N GLY A 364 25.91 9.12 3.69
CA GLY A 364 27.21 9.45 3.11
C GLY A 364 28.37 8.86 3.91
N ASN A 365 29.33 9.71 4.28
CA ASN A 365 30.53 9.33 5.05
C ASN A 365 30.32 9.24 6.58
N LEU A 366 29.06 9.15 7.08
CA LEU A 366 28.77 9.12 8.52
C LEU A 366 29.46 7.96 9.24
N TRP A 367 29.47 6.78 8.62
CA TRP A 367 30.04 5.58 9.23
C TRP A 367 31.56 5.71 9.40
N GLU A 368 32.25 6.12 8.34
CA GLU A 368 33.70 6.34 8.30
C GLU A 368 34.11 7.40 9.31
N ARG A 369 33.33 8.50 9.39
CA ARG A 369 33.55 9.56 10.38
C ARG A 369 33.34 9.06 11.80
N LYS A 370 32.28 8.31 12.06
CA LYS A 370 32.03 7.71 13.38
C LYS A 370 33.19 6.81 13.81
N VAL A 371 33.71 5.99 12.91
CA VAL A 371 34.84 5.08 13.19
C VAL A 371 36.14 5.87 13.41
N ALA A 372 36.43 6.88 12.58
CA ALA A 372 37.63 7.70 12.70
C ALA A 372 37.66 8.47 14.03
N LEU A 373 36.58 9.20 14.35
CA LEU A 373 36.43 9.96 15.59
C LEU A 373 36.57 9.09 16.84
N TRP A 374 36.04 7.87 16.80
CA TRP A 374 36.19 6.93 17.91
C TRP A 374 37.61 6.38 18.03
N LYS A 375 38.33 6.16 16.92
CA LYS A 375 39.71 5.65 16.93
C LYS A 375 40.72 6.70 17.36
N GLU A 376 40.56 7.93 16.88
CA GLU A 376 41.49 9.04 17.12
C GLU A 376 41.30 9.61 18.53
N ASP A 377 40.07 10.01 18.86
CA ASP A 377 39.80 10.83 20.05
C ASP A 377 38.77 10.24 21.01
N ARG A 378 38.29 9.00 20.77
CA ARG A 378 37.17 8.37 21.51
C ARG A 378 35.90 9.23 21.53
N ILE A 379 35.71 10.06 20.50
CA ILE A 379 34.55 10.92 20.36
C ILE A 379 33.35 10.10 19.87
N LYS A 380 32.19 10.32 20.49
CA LYS A 380 30.91 9.73 20.06
C LYS A 380 30.09 10.77 19.30
N LEU A 381 29.42 10.31 18.25
CA LEU A 381 28.37 11.06 17.59
C LEU A 381 27.08 11.06 18.44
N PRO A 382 26.14 11.98 18.18
CA PRO A 382 26.23 13.10 17.23
C PRO A 382 27.00 14.30 17.80
N LEU A 383 27.83 14.94 16.95
CA LEU A 383 28.39 16.27 17.23
C LEU A 383 27.40 17.37 16.79
N THR A 384 27.68 18.61 17.16
CA THR A 384 26.94 19.76 16.60
C THR A 384 27.31 19.95 15.13
N LEU A 385 26.39 20.49 14.32
CA LEU A 385 26.60 20.58 12.87
C LEU A 385 27.78 21.48 12.49
N ASP A 386 28.05 22.49 13.31
CA ASP A 386 29.14 23.44 13.17
C ASP A 386 30.50 22.90 13.65
N ASP A 387 30.53 21.69 14.23
CA ASP A 387 31.79 21.07 14.64
C ASP A 387 32.65 20.75 13.40
N PRO A 388 33.82 21.38 13.25
CA PRO A 388 34.67 21.22 12.06
C PRO A 388 35.22 19.79 11.92
N ARG A 389 35.10 18.93 12.94
CA ARG A 389 35.51 17.52 12.88
C ARG A 389 34.44 16.64 12.24
N LEU A 390 33.18 17.10 12.22
CA LEU A 390 32.04 16.31 11.75
C LEU A 390 32.11 16.06 10.24
N GLN A 391 32.29 17.12 9.43
CA GLN A 391 32.51 17.09 7.98
C GLN A 391 31.67 16.00 7.25
N LEU A 392 30.37 15.95 7.57
CA LEU A 392 29.45 14.98 6.98
C LEU A 392 29.05 15.39 5.56
N GLN A 393 28.93 14.38 4.70
CA GLN A 393 28.51 14.50 3.31
C GLN A 393 27.14 13.82 3.06
N ASN A 394 26.39 13.58 4.12
CA ASN A 394 25.05 13.02 4.04
C ASN A 394 24.06 14.02 3.43
N ARG A 395 23.21 13.53 2.52
CA ARG A 395 22.10 14.33 2.00
C ARG A 395 20.84 14.05 2.81
N PRO A 396 20.07 15.07 3.20
CA PRO A 396 18.77 14.85 3.78
C PRO A 396 17.88 14.06 2.84
N PHE A 397 16.91 13.33 3.37
CA PHE A 397 15.95 12.57 2.59
C PHE A 397 14.55 12.68 3.16
N GLU A 398 13.58 12.39 2.31
CA GLU A 398 12.19 12.32 2.72
C GLU A 398 11.84 10.89 3.16
N CYS A 399 11.13 10.76 4.28
CA CYS A 399 10.64 9.48 4.76
C CYS A 399 9.24 9.59 5.36
N CYS A 400 8.52 8.46 5.37
CA CYS A 400 7.31 8.32 6.19
C CYS A 400 7.70 7.66 7.51
N ILE A 401 7.28 8.27 8.61
CA ILE A 401 7.59 7.85 9.97
C ILE A 401 6.28 7.40 10.64
N GLU A 402 6.29 6.22 11.25
CA GLU A 402 5.20 5.78 12.12
C GLU A 402 5.68 5.74 13.57
N GLU A 403 4.84 6.26 14.46
CA GLU A 403 4.99 6.18 15.90
C GLU A 403 4.26 4.94 16.41
N PHE A 404 4.86 4.23 17.36
CA PHE A 404 4.23 3.09 18.03
C PHE A 404 4.69 2.96 19.48
N GLY A 405 3.92 2.22 20.27
CA GLY A 405 4.32 1.80 21.61
C GLY A 405 5.02 0.44 21.58
N GLU A 406 6.17 0.35 22.24
CA GLU A 406 6.83 -0.93 22.56
C GLU A 406 6.54 -1.30 24.02
N PRO A 407 5.94 -2.47 24.29
CA PRO A 407 5.66 -2.91 25.65
C PRO A 407 6.97 -3.23 26.39
N VAL A 408 7.11 -2.72 27.60
CA VAL A 408 8.21 -3.06 28.51
C VAL A 408 7.64 -3.73 29.74
N GLY A 409 8.15 -4.91 30.07
CA GLY A 409 7.71 -5.68 31.24
C GLY A 409 8.30 -7.07 31.27
N VAL A 410 8.08 -7.79 32.36
CA VAL A 410 8.53 -9.17 32.56
C VAL A 410 7.33 -10.11 32.42
N GLY A 411 7.51 -11.25 31.76
CA GLY A 411 6.49 -12.32 31.75
C GLY A 411 5.25 -12.07 30.89
N GLY A 412 5.37 -11.28 29.82
CA GLY A 412 4.30 -11.10 28.83
C GLY A 412 3.24 -10.04 29.16
N ASN A 413 3.34 -9.39 30.32
CA ASN A 413 2.50 -8.24 30.68
C ASN A 413 3.36 -6.96 30.66
N PRO A 414 3.03 -5.95 29.83
CA PRO A 414 3.70 -4.67 29.89
C PRO A 414 3.42 -3.96 31.21
N THR A 415 4.48 -3.62 31.93
CA THR A 415 4.44 -2.69 33.06
C THR A 415 4.50 -1.23 32.61
N ASP A 416 5.09 -0.98 31.45
CA ASP A 416 5.20 0.35 30.84
C ASP A 416 5.24 0.25 29.30
N TRP A 417 5.15 1.38 28.62
CA TRP A 417 5.26 1.48 27.17
C TRP A 417 6.28 2.53 26.76
N ILE A 418 7.27 2.11 25.98
CA ILE A 418 8.25 3.03 25.38
C ILE A 418 7.72 3.52 24.04
N ARG A 419 7.73 4.84 23.87
CA ARG A 419 7.48 5.50 22.59
C ARG A 419 8.61 5.18 21.60
N ARG A 420 8.27 4.64 20.44
CA ARG A 420 9.21 4.32 19.37
C ARG A 420 8.76 4.91 18.04
N PHE A 421 9.73 5.04 17.15
CA PHE A 421 9.50 5.46 15.77
C PHE A 421 10.18 4.48 14.82
N THR A 422 9.57 4.28 13.67
CA THR A 422 10.18 3.55 12.55
C THR A 422 9.75 4.17 11.23
N THR A 423 10.34 3.72 10.13
CA THR A 423 9.90 4.12 8.80
C THR A 423 8.97 3.08 8.19
N PHE A 424 7.98 3.55 7.44
CA PHE A 424 7.16 2.72 6.57
C PHE A 424 7.11 3.35 5.17
N ASN A 425 6.76 2.58 4.14
CA ASN A 425 6.67 3.05 2.74
C ASN A 425 7.82 3.99 2.31
N THR A 426 9.03 3.73 2.81
CA THR A 426 10.25 4.46 2.52
C THR A 426 11.27 3.44 2.03
N THR A 427 11.89 3.71 0.88
CA THR A 427 12.76 2.76 0.20
C THR A 427 13.95 3.49 -0.42
N ILE A 428 15.13 2.86 -0.33
CA ILE A 428 16.32 3.23 -1.08
C ILE A 428 16.25 2.55 -2.45
N MET A 429 16.16 3.35 -3.50
CA MET A 429 16.14 2.88 -4.88
C MET A 429 17.51 2.34 -5.29
N ASP A 430 17.54 1.49 -6.31
CA ASP A 430 18.78 0.99 -6.92
C ASP A 430 19.40 2.02 -7.88
#